data_AF-A0A1G0CL91-F1
#
_entry.id   AF-A0A1G0CL91-F1
#
_cell.length_a   1.000
_cell.length_b   1.000
_cell.length_c   1.000
_cell.angle_alpha   90.00
_cell.angle_beta   90.00
_cell.angle_gamma   90.00
#
_symmetry.space_group_name_H-M   'P 1'
#
loop_
_entity.id
_entity.type
_entity.pdbx_description
1 polymer ?
#
loop_
_entity_poly.entity_id
_entity_poly.type
_entity_poly.pdbx_seq_one_letter_code
_entity_poly.pdbx_strand_id
1 'polypeptide(L)'
;MRLIACFLFLLLFMVACTTPKESTNSSIEPEVEVRKEKVLTYRDTIIETDSTFEIGKACGVFFTPSDAELQRLKNEIGEEDFFTVMDDYGWYFSESTTFLEDRGVKTIMTTEKDVRFHLLNGSVKTFHPVDTAIDWSPILYDGKNTIDKIDLVNIKAGYEAVFK
;
A
#
# COMPACT_ATOMS: atom_id res chain seq x y z
N MET A 1 28.48 -69.21 11.56
CA MET A 1 27.86 -68.83 12.86
C MET A 1 26.38 -68.61 12.57
N ARG A 2 25.47 -69.57 12.77
CA ARG A 2 24.79 -69.92 14.05
C ARG A 2 24.34 -68.61 14.76
N LEU A 3 23.06 -68.31 15.00
CA LEU A 3 21.90 -69.14 15.28
C LEU A 3 20.62 -68.30 15.06
N ILE A 4 19.62 -68.85 14.38
CA ILE A 4 18.23 -68.40 14.44
C ILE A 4 17.65 -68.95 15.75
N ALA A 5 17.08 -68.10 16.60
CA ALA A 5 16.31 -68.52 17.76
C ALA A 5 15.05 -67.65 17.88
N CYS A 6 13.93 -68.25 17.49
CA CYS A 6 12.58 -67.90 17.94
C CYS A 6 12.52 -67.85 19.48
N PHE A 7 11.73 -66.92 20.02
CA PHE A 7 10.79 -67.09 21.15
C PHE A 7 10.34 -65.66 21.55
N LEU A 8 9.20 -65.18 21.04
CA LEU A 8 7.91 -65.29 21.71
C LEU A 8 7.98 -64.95 23.22
N PHE A 9 7.88 -63.65 23.54
CA PHE A 9 7.34 -63.22 24.82
C PHE A 9 6.36 -62.06 24.60
N LEU A 10 5.09 -62.43 24.70
CA LEU A 10 3.93 -61.59 24.95
C LEU A 10 4.13 -60.79 26.25
N LEU A 11 3.77 -59.51 26.27
CA LEU A 11 3.15 -58.77 27.38
C LEU A 11 2.99 -57.30 26.91
N LEU A 12 1.86 -56.93 26.29
CA LEU A 12 0.67 -56.39 26.96
C LEU A 12 1.00 -55.40 28.09
N PHE A 13 1.08 -54.12 27.74
CA PHE A 13 0.56 -53.05 28.61
C PHE A 13 -0.29 -52.11 27.77
N MET A 14 -1.59 -52.40 27.77
CA MET A 14 -2.61 -51.38 27.56
C MET A 14 -2.63 -50.48 28.79
N VAL A 15 -2.35 -49.20 28.61
CA VAL A 15 -2.83 -48.16 29.53
C VAL A 15 -3.76 -47.27 28.74
N ALA A 16 -5.05 -47.62 28.83
CA ALA A 16 -6.14 -46.72 28.53
C ALA A 16 -6.25 -45.73 29.69
N CYS A 17 -6.00 -44.45 29.43
CA CYS A 17 -6.58 -43.38 30.24
C CYS A 17 -7.54 -42.60 29.35
N THR A 18 -8.82 -42.77 29.67
CA THR A 18 -9.97 -42.06 29.16
C THR A 18 -9.88 -40.57 29.44
N THR A 19 -10.16 -39.75 28.43
CA THR A 19 -10.48 -38.32 28.55
C THR A 19 -11.78 -38.09 29.31
N PRO A 20 -11.87 -36.95 30.01
CA PRO A 20 -12.98 -36.03 29.73
C PRO A 20 -12.48 -34.72 29.14
N LYS A 21 -13.19 -34.25 28.10
CA LYS A 21 -13.08 -32.89 27.56
C LYS A 21 -13.58 -31.88 28.60
N GLU A 22 -12.85 -30.79 28.78
CA GLU A 22 -13.48 -29.49 28.97
C GLU A 22 -12.63 -28.40 28.31
N SER A 23 -13.30 -27.69 27.40
CA SER A 23 -12.86 -26.51 26.68
C SER A 23 -12.66 -25.32 27.62
N THR A 24 -11.69 -24.44 27.32
CA THR A 24 -11.93 -22.99 27.06
C THR A 24 -10.61 -22.21 27.07
N ASN A 25 -10.30 -21.63 25.90
CA ASN A 25 -9.46 -20.47 25.61
C ASN A 25 -8.06 -20.37 26.21
N SER A 26 -7.08 -20.92 25.49
CA SER A 26 -5.74 -20.33 25.45
C SER A 26 -5.67 -19.44 24.20
N SER A 27 -5.68 -18.13 24.43
CA SER A 27 -5.43 -17.12 23.39
C SER A 27 -3.97 -17.22 22.98
N ILE A 28 -3.70 -17.99 21.92
CA ILE A 28 -2.47 -17.84 21.15
C ILE A 28 -2.72 -16.62 20.26
N GLU A 29 -2.19 -15.47 20.66
CA GLU A 29 -1.85 -14.39 19.72
C GLU A 29 -0.51 -14.79 19.09
N PRO A 30 -0.44 -15.09 17.78
CA PRO A 30 0.81 -14.98 17.07
C PRO A 30 0.89 -13.60 16.39
N GLU A 31 2.12 -13.08 16.37
CA GLU A 31 2.68 -12.24 15.30
C GLU A 31 2.70 -10.71 15.49
N VAL A 32 3.71 -10.21 16.21
CA VAL A 32 4.13 -8.79 16.18
C VAL A 32 5.55 -8.60 15.59
N GLU A 33 6.28 -9.67 15.25
CA GLU A 33 7.70 -9.54 14.90
C GLU A 33 7.96 -9.26 13.41
N VAL A 34 7.10 -9.74 12.50
CA VAL A 34 7.27 -9.58 11.04
C VAL A 34 7.03 -8.13 10.56
N ARG A 35 6.26 -7.33 11.30
CA ARG A 35 5.85 -5.98 10.88
C ARG A 35 6.92 -4.91 11.07
N LYS A 36 7.70 -4.99 12.16
CA LYS A 36 8.68 -3.93 12.51
C LYS A 36 9.91 -3.95 11.61
N GLU A 37 10.37 -5.13 11.21
CA GLU A 37 11.56 -5.26 10.37
C GLU A 37 11.31 -4.71 8.96
N LYS A 38 10.14 -5.01 8.36
CA LYS A 38 9.77 -4.47 7.04
C LYS A 38 9.60 -2.95 7.01
N VAL A 39 9.07 -2.33 8.06
CA VAL A 39 8.91 -0.86 8.13
C VAL A 39 10.28 -0.15 8.10
N LEU A 40 11.29 -0.73 8.74
CA LEU A 40 12.65 -0.17 8.72
C LEU A 40 13.32 -0.29 7.35
N THR A 41 13.03 -1.33 6.57
CA THR A 41 13.60 -1.49 5.21
C THR A 41 13.13 -0.45 4.21
N TYR A 42 11.93 0.11 4.34
CA TYR A 42 11.41 1.10 3.40
C TYR A 42 11.76 2.54 3.77
N ARG A 43 12.26 2.76 5.00
CA ARG A 43 12.58 4.09 5.51
C ARG A 43 13.52 4.82 4.54
N ASP A 44 13.15 6.05 4.22
CA ASP A 44 13.91 6.93 3.34
C ASP A 44 14.03 6.45 1.87
N THR A 45 13.21 5.48 1.45
CA THR A 45 13.21 4.92 0.08
C THR A 45 11.84 4.98 -0.61
N ILE A 46 11.87 4.93 -1.94
CA ILE A 46 10.72 4.61 -2.79
C ILE A 46 11.15 3.39 -3.60
N ILE A 47 10.45 2.27 -3.44
CA ILE A 47 10.72 1.03 -4.15
C ILE A 47 9.54 0.74 -5.06
N GLU A 48 9.81 0.65 -6.36
CA GLU A 48 8.83 0.24 -7.35
C GLU A 48 8.97 -1.26 -7.61
N THR A 49 7.84 -1.97 -7.56
CA THR A 49 7.70 -3.35 -8.00
C THR A 49 6.76 -3.43 -9.20
N ASP A 50 6.47 -4.64 -9.69
CA ASP A 50 5.57 -4.84 -10.82
C ASP A 50 4.15 -4.29 -10.54
N SER A 51 3.67 -4.41 -9.30
CA SER A 51 2.29 -4.06 -8.94
C SER A 51 2.16 -2.95 -7.91
N THR A 52 3.26 -2.49 -7.30
CA THR A 52 3.19 -1.63 -6.12
C THR A 52 4.34 -0.64 -6.03
N PHE A 53 4.05 0.56 -5.53
CA PHE A 53 5.04 1.48 -4.97
C PHE A 53 5.06 1.35 -3.45
N GLU A 54 6.20 0.93 -2.88
CA GLU A 54 6.45 0.91 -1.45
C GLU A 54 7.20 2.20 -1.07
N ILE A 55 6.56 3.09 -0.31
CA ILE A 55 7.02 4.47 -0.07
C ILE A 55 7.30 4.68 1.40
N GLY A 56 8.56 5.00 1.75
CA GLY A 56 8.97 5.37 3.11
C GLY A 56 9.70 6.72 3.20
N LYS A 57 9.60 7.57 2.17
CA LYS A 57 10.08 8.97 2.18
C LYS A 57 9.03 9.93 1.65
N ALA A 58 9.24 11.22 1.93
CA ALA A 58 8.44 12.31 1.41
C ALA A 58 8.30 12.26 -0.12
N CYS A 59 7.06 12.37 -0.61
CA CYS A 59 6.75 12.42 -2.04
C CYS A 59 5.31 12.91 -2.30
N GLY A 60 5.05 13.28 -3.56
CA GLY A 60 3.71 13.39 -4.12
C GLY A 60 3.40 12.22 -5.06
N VAL A 61 2.17 11.73 -5.06
CA VAL A 61 1.71 10.65 -5.92
C VAL A 61 0.51 11.12 -6.72
N PHE A 62 0.58 10.99 -8.04
CA PHE A 62 -0.46 11.36 -8.98
C PHE A 62 -1.02 10.09 -9.60
N PHE A 63 -2.29 9.81 -9.34
CA PHE A 63 -3.01 8.76 -10.05
C PHE A 63 -3.55 9.33 -11.35
N THR A 64 -3.09 8.78 -12.46
CA THR A 64 -3.58 9.14 -13.79
C THR A 64 -4.68 8.18 -14.21
N PRO A 65 -5.79 8.67 -14.80
CA PRO A 65 -6.83 7.80 -15.32
C PRO A 65 -6.27 6.85 -16.41
N SER A 66 -6.79 5.64 -16.45
CA SER A 66 -6.53 4.68 -17.52
C SER A 66 -7.18 5.12 -18.83
N ASP A 67 -6.71 4.56 -19.95
CA ASP A 67 -7.32 4.82 -21.27
C ASP A 67 -8.81 4.50 -21.28
N ALA A 68 -9.23 3.43 -20.60
CA ALA A 68 -10.63 3.05 -20.49
C ALA A 68 -11.46 4.11 -19.74
N GLU A 69 -10.91 4.69 -18.67
CA GLU A 69 -11.54 5.76 -17.92
C GLU A 69 -11.57 7.08 -18.71
N LEU A 70 -10.50 7.42 -19.43
CA LEU A 70 -10.47 8.59 -20.31
C LEU A 70 -11.49 8.47 -21.45
N GLN A 71 -11.61 7.29 -22.05
CA GLN A 71 -12.64 7.04 -23.08
C GLN A 71 -14.05 7.12 -22.48
N ARG A 72 -14.26 6.58 -21.28
CA ARG A 72 -15.54 6.69 -20.58
C ARG A 72 -15.88 8.17 -20.32
N LEU A 73 -14.93 8.93 -19.78
CA LEU A 73 -15.08 10.36 -19.53
C LEU A 73 -15.42 11.11 -20.82
N LYS A 74 -14.66 10.89 -21.90
CA LYS A 74 -14.91 11.52 -23.21
C LYS A 74 -16.33 11.23 -23.73
N ASN A 75 -16.81 10.01 -23.55
CA ASN A 75 -18.17 9.64 -23.95
C ASN A 75 -19.24 10.26 -23.03
N GLU A 76 -18.94 10.47 -21.75
CA GLU A 76 -19.86 11.05 -20.76
C GLU A 76 -20.03 12.55 -20.92
N ILE A 77 -18.95 13.31 -21.15
CA ILE A 77 -18.98 14.78 -21.21
C ILE A 77 -18.93 15.34 -22.64
N GLY A 78 -18.66 14.50 -23.63
CA GLY A 78 -18.50 14.93 -25.02
C GLY A 78 -17.07 15.38 -25.34
N GLU A 79 -16.73 15.38 -26.63
CA GLU A 79 -15.35 15.55 -27.08
C GLU A 79 -14.77 16.96 -26.81
N GLU A 80 -15.55 18.02 -27.01
CA GLU A 80 -15.11 19.40 -26.81
C GLU A 80 -14.84 19.70 -25.32
N ASP A 81 -15.78 19.35 -24.45
CA ASP A 81 -15.63 19.49 -23.00
C ASP A 81 -14.49 18.61 -22.48
N PHE A 82 -14.34 17.40 -23.02
CA PHE A 82 -13.21 16.53 -22.68
C PHE A 82 -11.86 17.18 -22.96
N PHE A 83 -11.67 17.77 -24.14
CA PHE A 83 -10.40 18.44 -24.43
C PHE A 83 -10.17 19.65 -23.54
N THR A 84 -11.21 20.43 -23.23
CA THR A 84 -11.09 21.55 -22.28
C THR A 84 -10.65 21.07 -20.89
N VAL A 85 -11.29 20.00 -20.39
CA VAL A 85 -10.99 19.38 -19.10
C VAL A 85 -9.55 18.82 -19.09
N MET A 86 -9.09 18.19 -20.17
CA MET A 86 -7.73 17.68 -20.28
C MET A 86 -6.66 18.78 -20.38
N ASP A 87 -6.97 19.90 -21.03
CA ASP A 87 -6.08 21.06 -21.09
C ASP A 87 -5.91 21.68 -19.69
N ASP A 88 -7.01 21.87 -18.95
CA ASP A 88 -6.99 22.35 -17.57
C ASP A 88 -6.19 21.40 -16.67
N TYR A 89 -6.44 20.08 -16.77
CA TYR A 89 -5.67 19.06 -16.05
C TYR A 89 -4.17 19.23 -16.27
N GLY A 90 -3.77 19.28 -17.54
CA GLY A 90 -2.36 19.34 -17.93
C GLY A 90 -1.68 20.57 -17.36
N TRP A 91 -2.37 21.71 -17.37
CA TRP A 91 -1.88 22.94 -16.76
C TRP A 91 -1.68 22.79 -15.25
N TYR A 92 -2.72 22.39 -14.51
CA TYR A 92 -2.62 22.26 -13.04
C TYR A 92 -1.64 21.16 -12.61
N PHE A 93 -1.56 20.07 -13.37
CA PHE A 93 -0.58 19.01 -13.16
C PHE A 93 0.84 19.56 -13.29
N SER A 94 1.14 20.27 -14.38
CA SER A 94 2.46 20.87 -14.63
C SER A 94 2.86 21.88 -13.56
N GLU A 95 1.95 22.78 -13.19
CA GLU A 95 2.20 23.76 -12.12
C GLU A 95 2.43 23.07 -10.77
N SER A 96 1.66 22.02 -10.48
CA SER A 96 1.77 21.26 -9.24
C SER A 96 3.08 20.50 -9.12
N THR A 97 3.48 19.77 -10.16
CA THR A 97 4.74 19.03 -10.15
C THR A 97 5.93 19.97 -10.06
N THR A 98 5.93 21.07 -10.82
CA THR A 98 6.98 22.11 -10.75
C THR A 98 7.10 22.68 -9.33
N PHE A 99 5.98 23.06 -8.72
CA PHE A 99 5.95 23.61 -7.37
C PHE A 99 6.53 22.66 -6.31
N LEU A 100 6.22 21.36 -6.42
CA LEU A 100 6.70 20.31 -5.51
C LEU A 100 8.19 20.02 -5.73
N GLU A 101 8.63 19.94 -6.98
CA GLU A 101 10.02 19.69 -7.35
C GLU A 101 10.95 20.81 -6.88
N ASP A 102 10.53 22.07 -7.01
CA ASP A 102 11.25 23.24 -6.48
C ASP A 102 11.46 23.20 -4.95
N ARG A 103 10.65 22.40 -4.25
CA ARG A 103 10.74 22.17 -2.79
C ARG A 103 11.43 20.86 -2.44
N GLY A 104 11.96 20.16 -3.43
CA GLY A 104 12.65 18.87 -3.26
C GLY A 104 11.70 17.70 -2.97
N VAL A 105 10.39 17.86 -3.23
CA VAL A 105 9.43 16.76 -3.11
C VAL A 105 9.40 15.99 -4.43
N LYS A 106 9.81 14.72 -4.38
CA LYS A 106 9.75 13.85 -5.56
C LYS A 106 8.29 13.52 -5.89
N THR A 107 7.95 13.53 -7.17
CA THR A 107 6.66 13.12 -7.70
C THR A 107 6.72 11.70 -8.27
N ILE A 108 5.63 10.95 -8.15
CA ILE A 108 5.42 9.62 -8.72
C ILE A 108 4.10 9.67 -9.49
N MET A 109 4.06 9.08 -10.68
CA MET A 109 2.83 8.90 -11.46
C MET A 109 2.52 7.43 -11.60
N THR A 110 1.25 7.06 -11.51
CA THR A 110 0.79 5.68 -11.70
C THR A 110 -0.65 5.64 -12.19
N THR A 111 -0.95 4.68 -13.05
CA THR A 111 -2.32 4.37 -13.49
C THR A 111 -2.85 3.08 -12.87
N GLU A 112 -1.96 2.14 -12.52
CA GLU A 112 -2.37 0.74 -12.25
C GLU A 112 -1.74 0.14 -10.98
N LYS A 113 -0.72 0.77 -10.42
CA LYS A 113 -0.02 0.24 -9.23
C LYS A 113 -0.65 0.70 -7.94
N ASP A 114 -0.77 -0.21 -7.00
CA ASP A 114 -1.05 0.11 -5.60
C ASP A 114 0.06 1.00 -5.03
N VAL A 115 -0.30 1.87 -4.10
CA VAL A 115 0.65 2.77 -3.45
C VAL A 115 0.55 2.57 -1.95
N ARG A 116 1.66 2.12 -1.36
CA ARG A 116 1.75 1.77 0.06
C ARG A 116 2.72 2.68 0.76
N PHE A 117 2.19 3.51 1.65
CA PHE A 117 2.97 4.41 2.48
C PHE A 117 3.29 3.76 3.82
N HIS A 118 4.58 3.62 4.12
CA HIS A 118 5.10 3.13 5.39
C HIS A 118 5.35 4.31 6.31
N LEU A 119 4.49 4.45 7.32
CA LEU A 119 4.49 5.55 8.28
C LEU A 119 5.49 5.28 9.41
N LEU A 120 6.08 6.32 9.99
CA LEU A 120 7.05 6.20 11.09
C LEU A 120 6.46 5.57 12.36
N ASN A 121 5.14 5.66 12.54
CA ASN A 121 4.43 4.98 13.62
C ASN A 121 4.28 3.46 13.41
N GLY A 122 4.78 2.91 12.29
CA GLY A 122 4.74 1.49 11.96
C GLY A 122 3.46 1.04 11.25
N SER A 123 2.52 1.95 10.99
CA SER A 123 1.35 1.65 10.17
C SER A 123 1.66 1.76 8.68
N VAL A 124 0.82 1.12 7.86
CA VAL A 124 0.90 1.19 6.40
C VAL A 124 -0.45 1.65 5.89
N LYS A 125 -0.46 2.69 5.05
CA LYS A 125 -1.66 3.18 4.37
C LYS A 125 -1.55 2.82 2.89
N THR A 126 -2.55 2.13 2.37
CA THR A 126 -2.59 1.71 0.97
C THR A 126 -3.64 2.52 0.22
N PHE A 127 -3.30 2.89 -1.02
CA PHE A 127 -4.21 3.48 -1.99
C PHE A 127 -4.20 2.64 -3.25
N HIS A 128 -5.39 2.32 -3.75
CA HIS A 128 -5.58 1.53 -4.95
C HIS A 128 -5.97 2.46 -6.10
N PRO A 129 -5.48 2.22 -7.34
CA PRO A 129 -5.85 3.05 -8.48
C PRO A 129 -7.37 3.13 -8.72
N VAL A 130 -8.08 2.02 -8.51
CA VAL A 130 -9.55 1.97 -8.68
C VAL A 130 -10.30 2.89 -7.72
N ASP A 131 -9.74 3.16 -6.53
CA ASP A 131 -10.32 4.08 -5.55
C ASP A 131 -10.03 5.55 -5.88
N THR A 132 -9.24 5.80 -6.93
CA THR A 132 -8.84 7.12 -7.41
C THR A 132 -9.45 7.47 -8.77
N ALA A 133 -10.36 6.64 -9.28
CA ALA A 133 -11.00 6.81 -10.56
C ALA A 133 -11.60 8.21 -10.73
N ILE A 134 -11.02 8.97 -11.69
CA ILE A 134 -11.33 10.37 -12.04
C ILE A 134 -11.36 11.29 -10.81
N ASP A 135 -10.42 11.09 -9.90
CA ASP A 135 -10.08 12.07 -8.88
C ASP A 135 -8.63 12.49 -9.09
N TRP A 136 -8.47 13.66 -9.72
CA TRP A 136 -7.18 14.21 -10.14
C TRP A 136 -6.35 14.77 -8.98
N SER A 137 -6.85 14.61 -7.76
CA SER A 137 -6.21 15.06 -6.54
C SER A 137 -4.97 14.21 -6.23
N PRO A 138 -3.75 14.79 -6.22
CA PRO A 138 -2.57 14.07 -5.77
C PRO A 138 -2.63 13.70 -4.29
N ILE A 139 -1.86 12.69 -3.93
CA ILE A 139 -1.59 12.34 -2.54
C ILE A 139 -0.22 12.89 -2.15
N LEU A 140 -0.16 13.69 -1.09
CA LEU A 140 1.10 14.17 -0.52
C LEU A 140 1.41 13.41 0.77
N TYR A 141 2.68 13.02 0.91
CA TYR A 141 3.22 12.35 2.09
C TYR A 141 4.44 13.09 2.61
N ASP A 142 4.46 13.37 3.92
CA ASP A 142 5.57 14.08 4.61
C ASP A 142 6.81 13.21 4.89
N GLY A 143 6.78 11.92 4.57
CA GLY A 143 7.84 10.98 4.92
C GLY A 143 7.86 10.57 6.41
N LYS A 144 6.85 10.99 7.18
CA LYS A 144 6.69 10.72 8.60
C LYS A 144 5.36 10.03 8.87
N ASN A 145 4.32 10.81 9.18
CA ASN A 145 3.02 10.29 9.61
C ASN A 145 1.83 10.99 8.93
N THR A 146 2.09 12.00 8.08
CA THR A 146 1.06 12.84 7.48
C THR A 146 0.90 12.48 6.01
N ILE A 147 -0.27 11.94 5.66
CA ILE A 147 -0.64 11.62 4.28
C ILE A 147 -2.01 12.23 4.03
N ASP A 148 -2.12 13.03 2.98
CA ASP A 148 -3.39 13.64 2.61
C ASP A 148 -3.60 13.70 1.11
N LYS A 149 -4.88 13.71 0.71
CA LYS A 149 -5.31 13.90 -0.67
C LYS A 149 -5.58 15.38 -0.88
N ILE A 150 -4.93 15.96 -1.88
CA ILE A 150 -4.84 17.40 -2.08
C ILE A 150 -5.56 17.80 -3.35
N ASP A 151 -6.34 18.87 -3.28
CA ASP A 151 -6.91 19.51 -4.46
C ASP A 151 -5.77 19.98 -5.39
N LEU A 152 -5.75 19.45 -6.61
CA LEU A 152 -4.75 19.77 -7.63
C LEU A 152 -4.73 21.28 -7.95
N VAL A 153 -5.89 21.95 -7.87
CA VAL A 153 -6.02 23.40 -8.11
C VAL A 153 -5.36 24.22 -6.99
N ASN A 154 -5.16 23.62 -5.81
CA ASN A 154 -4.63 24.29 -4.62
C ASN A 154 -3.45 23.54 -3.98
N ILE A 155 -2.52 23.08 -4.82
CA ILE A 155 -1.33 22.32 -4.40
C ILE A 155 -0.52 23.02 -3.30
N LYS A 156 -0.45 24.36 -3.33
CA LYS A 156 0.32 25.15 -2.37
C LYS A 156 -0.27 25.02 -0.96
N ALA A 157 -1.58 25.19 -0.80
CA ALA A 157 -2.22 25.06 0.50
C ALA A 157 -2.12 23.61 1.03
N GLY A 158 -2.26 22.62 0.13
CA GLY A 158 -2.08 21.22 0.50
C GLY A 158 -0.65 20.89 0.94
N TYR A 159 0.35 21.44 0.26
CA TYR A 159 1.75 21.33 0.68
C TYR A 159 1.97 21.89 2.07
N GLU A 160 1.49 23.11 2.36
CA GLU A 160 1.62 23.74 3.68
C GLU A 160 0.88 22.96 4.78
N ALA A 161 -0.20 22.27 4.43
CA ALA A 161 -0.93 21.40 5.36
C ALA A 161 -0.15 20.13 5.73
N VAL A 162 0.53 19.52 4.75
CA VAL A 162 1.22 18.23 4.89
C VAL A 162 2.67 18.37 5.38
N PHE A 163 3.44 19.31 4.83
CA PHE A 163 4.90 19.43 5.05
C PHE A 163 5.27 20.44 6.13
N LYS A 164 4.72 20.28 7.34
CA LYS A 164 5.00 21.13 8.50
C LYS A 164 6.30 20.78 9.24
#